data_AF-A0A4V2T022-F1
#
_entry.id   AF-A0A4V2T022-F1
#
_cell.length_a   1.000
_cell.length_b   1.000
_cell.length_c   1.000
_cell.angle_alpha   90.00
_cell.angle_beta   90.00
_cell.angle_gamma   90.00
#
_symmetry.space_group_name_H-M   'P 1'
#
loop_
_entity.id
_entity.type
_entity.pdbx_description
1 polymer ?
#
loop_
_entity_poly.entity_id
_entity_poly.type
_entity_poly.pdbx_seq_one_letter_code
_entity_poly.pdbx_strand_id
1 'polypeptide(L)'
;MALLEIFPNYIWNLSVAIAMESGAQLGEIVDMCQPIRDAAANGADAGTPQFMEQWVAMADKLIALADEDEARGRSISASNKLERASLYLITAERMQGRGHPGRRETYAKALDAFERSTNLGGLNRERVDIALSSGTMPALYTRAAGDGPHPVVVYCNGLDSCKELLYWSRLPEALARRGISTLCVDQPGSGETLRLQGLPVDPHSEHWASAAVDWLETRADVDRTRIGMTGISLGGHFAPRAVAFEPRFASGAVWGANHDWAEVQQKRLRREGENPVPHYWAHVMWAFGAQDIDEFHRRSEAMTLDGVMHRITVPFLITHGEKDRQIALDYAHRSFGQLTASARPELKIFTSREGGIEHVGADNMAFGRDYIADWFADTLGGRVA
;
A
#
# COMPACT_ATOMS: atom_id res chain seq x y z
N MET A 1 -13.01 -16.82 -3.57
CA MET A 1 -13.26 -16.20 -4.89
C MET A 1 -11.98 -16.32 -5.72
N ALA A 2 -12.04 -16.12 -7.03
CA ALA A 2 -10.86 -16.12 -7.88
C ALA A 2 -10.48 -14.67 -8.22
N LEU A 3 -9.18 -14.37 -8.28
CA LEU A 3 -8.67 -13.11 -8.83
C LEU A 3 -9.27 -12.89 -10.22
N LEU A 4 -9.55 -11.65 -10.60
CA LEU A 4 -9.99 -11.33 -11.95
C LEU A 4 -8.89 -11.70 -12.97
N GLU A 5 -9.22 -12.50 -13.96
CA GLU A 5 -8.28 -12.97 -15.00
C GLU A 5 -8.68 -12.47 -16.39
N ILE A 6 -8.14 -11.32 -16.80
CA ILE A 6 -8.30 -10.76 -18.17
C ILE A 6 -7.14 -11.21 -19.07
N PHE A 7 -5.96 -11.35 -18.50
CA PHE A 7 -4.70 -11.65 -19.16
C PHE A 7 -4.20 -13.05 -18.81
N PRO A 8 -3.29 -13.65 -19.61
CA PRO A 8 -2.73 -14.96 -19.30
C PRO A 8 -1.68 -14.94 -18.17
N ASN A 9 -1.33 -13.77 -17.64
CA ASN A 9 -0.29 -13.62 -16.61
C ASN A 9 -0.82 -12.98 -15.33
N TYR A 10 -0.29 -13.43 -14.19
CA TYR A 10 -0.70 -13.00 -12.85
C TYR A 10 -0.48 -11.49 -12.62
N ILE A 11 0.67 -10.95 -13.01
CA ILE A 11 1.07 -9.57 -12.67
C ILE A 11 0.11 -8.52 -13.26
N TRP A 12 -0.32 -8.73 -14.50
CA TRP A 12 -1.27 -7.84 -15.15
C TRP A 12 -2.65 -7.95 -14.51
N ASN A 13 -3.10 -9.17 -14.24
CA ASN A 13 -4.37 -9.44 -13.56
C ASN A 13 -4.40 -8.83 -12.14
N LEU A 14 -3.30 -8.95 -11.41
CA LEU A 14 -3.12 -8.31 -10.11
C LEU A 14 -3.24 -6.79 -10.22
N SER A 15 -2.59 -6.18 -11.22
CA SER A 15 -2.61 -4.73 -11.40
C SER A 15 -4.01 -4.21 -11.74
N VAL A 16 -4.76 -4.95 -12.58
CA VAL A 16 -6.18 -4.65 -12.85
C VAL A 16 -7.02 -4.80 -11.58
N ALA A 17 -6.85 -5.90 -10.84
CA ALA A 17 -7.61 -6.18 -9.64
C ALA A 17 -7.39 -5.11 -8.56
N ILE A 18 -6.14 -4.72 -8.32
CA ILE A 18 -5.79 -3.61 -7.41
C ILE A 18 -6.48 -2.31 -7.86
N ALA A 19 -6.44 -1.99 -9.16
CA ALA A 19 -7.09 -0.79 -9.68
C ALA A 19 -8.62 -0.85 -9.47
N MET A 20 -9.26 -1.99 -9.70
CA MET A 20 -10.69 -2.17 -9.46
C MET A 20 -11.08 -2.00 -8.00
N GLU A 21 -10.35 -2.64 -7.08
CA GLU A 21 -10.56 -2.47 -5.63
C GLU A 21 -10.27 -1.03 -5.17
N SER A 22 -9.45 -0.29 -5.92
CA SER A 22 -9.11 1.12 -5.69
C SER A 22 -10.13 2.13 -6.26
N GLY A 23 -11.10 1.68 -7.07
CA GLY A 23 -12.18 2.53 -7.61
C GLY A 23 -12.19 2.69 -9.14
N ALA A 24 -11.41 1.89 -9.88
CA ALA A 24 -11.51 1.82 -11.33
C ALA A 24 -12.92 1.40 -11.78
N GLN A 25 -13.35 1.87 -12.95
CA GLN A 25 -14.66 1.55 -13.51
C GLN A 25 -14.58 0.42 -14.51
N LEU A 26 -15.51 -0.54 -14.43
CA LEU A 26 -15.49 -1.75 -15.26
C LEU A 26 -15.42 -1.44 -16.76
N GLY A 27 -16.22 -0.48 -17.26
CA GLY A 27 -16.19 -0.09 -18.67
C GLY A 27 -14.84 0.49 -19.11
N GLU A 28 -14.21 1.30 -18.26
CA GLU A 28 -12.89 1.89 -18.53
C GLU A 28 -11.79 0.80 -18.50
N ILE A 29 -11.90 -0.19 -17.61
CA ILE A 29 -11.02 -1.37 -17.58
C ILE A 29 -11.14 -2.18 -18.87
N VAL A 30 -12.37 -2.42 -19.37
CA VAL A 30 -12.58 -3.13 -20.64
C VAL A 30 -11.91 -2.37 -21.79
N ASP A 31 -12.15 -1.06 -21.88
CA ASP A 31 -11.57 -0.20 -22.93
C ASP A 31 -10.03 -0.20 -22.90
N MET A 32 -9.42 -0.14 -21.71
CA MET A 32 -7.95 -0.16 -21.57
C MET A 32 -7.33 -1.54 -21.81
N CYS A 33 -8.00 -2.63 -21.40
CA CYS A 33 -7.40 -3.96 -21.41
C CYS A 33 -7.65 -4.73 -22.71
N GLN A 34 -8.81 -4.56 -23.35
CA GLN A 34 -9.18 -5.32 -24.56
C GLN A 34 -8.18 -5.14 -25.73
N PRO A 35 -7.63 -3.93 -26.01
CA PRO A 35 -6.66 -3.74 -27.09
C PRO A 35 -5.29 -4.40 -26.84
N ILE A 36 -4.96 -4.71 -25.58
CA ILE A 36 -3.63 -5.20 -25.18
C ILE A 36 -3.64 -6.67 -24.73
N ARG A 37 -4.73 -7.40 -24.97
CA ARG A 37 -4.83 -8.83 -24.61
C ARG A 37 -3.74 -9.66 -25.26
N ASP A 38 -3.47 -9.42 -26.55
CA ASP A 38 -2.44 -10.14 -27.29
C ASP A 38 -1.02 -9.68 -26.89
N ALA A 39 -0.86 -8.42 -26.46
CA ALA A 39 0.41 -7.90 -25.96
C ALA A 39 0.88 -8.62 -24.67
N ALA A 40 -0.07 -9.09 -23.86
CA ALA A 40 0.20 -9.86 -22.66
C ALA A 40 0.60 -11.33 -22.92
N ALA A 41 0.47 -11.82 -24.17
CA ALA A 41 0.70 -13.23 -24.52
C ALA A 41 2.19 -13.62 -24.54
N ASN A 42 3.09 -12.65 -24.73
CA ASN A 42 4.54 -12.90 -24.86
C ASN A 42 5.31 -12.70 -23.53
N GLY A 43 4.63 -12.87 -22.39
CA GLY A 43 5.19 -12.70 -21.04
C GLY A 43 4.82 -11.37 -20.38
N ALA A 44 5.07 -11.26 -19.07
CA ALA A 44 4.57 -10.14 -18.26
C ALA A 44 5.30 -8.80 -18.51
N ASP A 45 6.50 -8.81 -19.09
CA ASP A 45 7.32 -7.61 -19.31
C ASP A 45 7.15 -7.01 -20.72
N ALA A 46 7.06 -7.87 -21.74
CA ALA A 46 7.11 -7.47 -23.15
C ALA A 46 5.99 -6.49 -23.57
N GLY A 47 4.80 -6.62 -22.99
CA GLY A 47 3.64 -5.77 -23.30
C GLY A 47 3.51 -4.51 -22.43
N THR A 48 4.44 -4.28 -21.50
CA THR A 48 4.30 -3.20 -20.50
C THR A 48 4.28 -1.79 -21.11
N PRO A 49 4.96 -1.47 -22.24
CA PRO A 49 4.80 -0.17 -22.89
C PRO A 49 3.40 0.05 -23.44
N GLN A 50 2.78 -0.98 -24.05
CA GLN A 50 1.41 -0.91 -24.55
C GLN A 50 0.40 -0.79 -23.41
N PHE A 51 0.66 -1.46 -22.28
CA PHE A 51 -0.13 -1.27 -21.06
C PHE A 51 -0.09 0.20 -20.62
N MET A 52 1.10 0.80 -20.52
CA MET A 52 1.24 2.20 -20.13
C MET A 52 0.51 3.13 -21.11
N GLU A 53 0.67 2.91 -22.41
CA GLU A 53 0.02 3.72 -23.45
C GLU A 53 -1.51 3.74 -23.30
N GLN A 54 -2.15 2.57 -23.17
CA GLN A 54 -3.62 2.51 -23.05
C GLN A 54 -4.13 3.13 -21.75
N TRP A 55 -3.44 2.89 -20.64
CA TRP A 55 -3.85 3.42 -19.34
C TRP A 55 -3.64 4.94 -19.23
N VAL A 56 -2.54 5.46 -19.77
CA VAL A 56 -2.29 6.90 -19.89
C VAL A 56 -3.33 7.54 -20.81
N ALA A 57 -3.66 6.93 -21.95
CA ALA A 57 -4.67 7.47 -22.87
C ALA A 57 -6.05 7.63 -22.22
N MET A 58 -6.48 6.64 -21.41
CA MET A 58 -7.73 6.75 -20.64
C MET A 58 -7.66 7.84 -19.56
N ALA A 59 -6.54 7.94 -18.84
CA ALA A 59 -6.36 9.01 -17.86
C ALA A 59 -6.40 10.40 -18.49
N ASP A 60 -5.78 10.57 -19.66
CA ASP A 60 -5.77 11.83 -20.41
C ASP A 60 -7.17 12.24 -20.87
N LYS A 61 -7.96 11.27 -21.35
CA LYS A 61 -9.38 11.46 -21.64
C LYS A 61 -10.15 11.92 -20.39
N LEU A 62 -9.91 11.30 -19.24
CA LEU A 62 -10.58 11.66 -17.99
C LEU A 62 -10.20 13.04 -17.48
N ILE A 63 -8.93 13.45 -17.62
CA ILE A 63 -8.47 14.80 -17.28
C ILE A 63 -9.18 15.83 -18.16
N ALA A 64 -9.22 15.63 -19.48
CA ALA A 64 -9.93 16.54 -20.38
C ALA A 64 -11.43 16.67 -20.04
N LEU A 65 -12.08 15.55 -19.71
CA LEU A 65 -13.48 15.54 -19.26
C LEU A 65 -13.67 16.20 -17.87
N ALA A 66 -12.65 16.18 -17.02
CA ALA A 66 -12.67 16.90 -15.75
C ALA A 66 -12.55 18.41 -15.97
N ASP A 67 -11.66 18.85 -16.87
CA ASP A 67 -11.50 20.25 -17.25
C ASP A 67 -12.80 20.82 -17.85
N GLU A 68 -13.51 20.01 -18.65
CA GLU A 68 -14.85 20.36 -19.15
C GLU A 68 -15.91 20.55 -18.06
N ASP A 69 -15.85 19.77 -16.99
CA ASP A 69 -16.76 19.91 -15.85
C ASP A 69 -16.38 21.09 -14.96
N GLU A 70 -15.08 21.31 -14.75
CA GLU A 70 -14.55 22.47 -14.03
C GLU A 70 -14.96 23.77 -14.71
N ALA A 71 -14.84 23.86 -16.05
CA ALA A 71 -15.30 25.00 -16.84
C ALA A 71 -16.81 25.27 -16.71
N ARG A 72 -17.60 24.28 -16.28
CA ARG A 72 -19.04 24.39 -16.01
C ARG A 72 -19.36 24.55 -14.52
N GLY A 73 -18.35 24.69 -13.65
CA GLY A 73 -18.52 24.81 -12.19
C GLY A 73 -18.93 23.51 -11.50
N ARG A 74 -18.67 22.34 -12.10
CA ARG A 74 -19.08 21.02 -11.59
C ARG A 74 -17.93 20.31 -10.86
N SER A 75 -17.42 20.92 -9.80
CA SER A 75 -16.20 20.49 -9.10
C SER A 75 -16.24 19.04 -8.60
N ILE A 76 -17.38 18.56 -8.10
CA ILE A 76 -17.53 17.16 -7.65
C ILE A 76 -17.35 16.18 -8.83
N SER A 77 -17.94 16.49 -9.99
CA SER A 77 -17.83 15.64 -11.18
C SER A 77 -16.43 15.66 -11.80
N ALA A 78 -15.74 16.79 -11.71
CA ALA A 78 -14.33 16.92 -12.10
C ALA A 78 -13.42 16.12 -11.15
N SER A 79 -13.58 16.29 -9.84
CA SER A 79 -12.85 15.54 -8.80
C SER A 79 -12.96 14.03 -9.02
N ASN A 80 -14.18 13.49 -9.19
CA ASN A 80 -14.38 12.06 -9.41
C ASN A 80 -13.65 11.52 -10.65
N LYS A 81 -13.44 12.33 -11.69
CA LYS A 81 -12.70 11.93 -12.91
C LYS A 81 -11.19 12.01 -12.69
N LEU A 82 -10.72 13.08 -12.05
CA LEU A 82 -9.31 13.26 -11.71
C LEU A 82 -8.83 12.16 -10.76
N GLU A 83 -9.67 11.72 -9.83
CA GLU A 83 -9.41 10.57 -8.97
C GLU A 83 -9.06 9.31 -9.77
N ARG A 84 -9.89 8.98 -10.76
CA ARG A 84 -9.67 7.81 -11.61
C ARG A 84 -8.48 8.01 -12.55
N ALA A 85 -8.31 9.21 -13.10
CA ALA A 85 -7.14 9.52 -13.93
C ALA A 85 -5.83 9.31 -13.15
N SER A 86 -5.76 9.80 -11.92
CA SER A 86 -4.60 9.60 -11.03
C SER A 86 -4.34 8.12 -10.77
N LEU A 87 -5.37 7.34 -10.42
CA LEU A 87 -5.27 5.90 -10.21
C LEU A 87 -4.71 5.19 -11.46
N TYR A 88 -5.18 5.55 -12.64
CA TYR A 88 -4.76 4.92 -13.90
C TYR A 88 -3.32 5.27 -14.26
N LEU A 89 -2.90 6.52 -14.02
CA LEU A 89 -1.52 6.95 -14.21
C LEU A 89 -0.56 6.25 -13.22
N ILE A 90 -0.93 6.13 -11.94
CA ILE A 90 -0.13 5.36 -10.96
C ILE A 90 -0.04 3.88 -11.34
N THR A 91 -1.15 3.29 -11.80
CA THR A 91 -1.15 1.88 -12.24
C THR A 91 -0.26 1.68 -13.46
N ALA A 92 -0.34 2.59 -14.44
CA ALA A 92 0.50 2.59 -15.62
C ALA A 92 2.00 2.72 -15.28
N GLU A 93 2.33 3.65 -14.37
CA GLU A 93 3.69 3.91 -13.88
C GLU A 93 4.29 2.70 -13.17
N ARG A 94 3.51 2.07 -12.29
CA ARG A 94 3.92 0.91 -11.48
C ARG A 94 4.33 -0.27 -12.36
N MET A 95 3.72 -0.41 -13.54
CA MET A 95 4.06 -1.48 -14.49
C MET A 95 5.40 -1.27 -15.20
N GLN A 96 5.98 -0.06 -15.15
CA GLN A 96 7.24 0.26 -15.81
C GLN A 96 8.44 0.21 -14.86
N GLY A 97 9.56 -0.31 -15.37
CA GLY A 97 10.83 -0.31 -14.64
C GLY A 97 11.43 1.08 -14.46
N ARG A 98 12.26 1.25 -13.41
CA ARG A 98 13.01 2.49 -13.20
C ARG A 98 13.76 2.90 -14.47
N GLY A 99 13.63 4.18 -14.83
CA GLY A 99 14.29 4.76 -16.00
C GLY A 99 13.54 4.55 -17.32
N HIS A 100 12.41 3.85 -17.33
CA HIS A 100 11.56 3.78 -18.52
C HIS A 100 11.15 5.21 -18.97
N PRO A 101 11.19 5.51 -20.29
CA PRO A 101 10.77 6.80 -20.82
C PRO A 101 9.34 7.17 -20.40
N GLY A 102 9.10 8.42 -20.01
CA GLY A 102 7.77 8.89 -19.62
C GLY A 102 7.33 8.49 -18.20
N ARG A 103 8.03 7.56 -17.52
CA ARG A 103 7.61 7.05 -16.21
C ARG A 103 7.54 8.15 -15.15
N ARG A 104 8.54 9.05 -15.12
CA ARG A 104 8.60 10.15 -14.16
C ARG A 104 7.51 11.20 -14.44
N GLU A 105 7.29 11.50 -15.71
CA GLU A 105 6.27 12.43 -16.18
C GLU A 105 4.86 11.90 -15.87
N THR A 106 4.61 10.61 -16.09
CA THR A 106 3.36 9.94 -15.73
C THR A 106 3.13 9.97 -14.22
N TYR A 107 4.16 9.71 -13.40
CA TYR A 107 4.03 9.81 -11.94
C TYR A 107 3.68 11.24 -11.50
N ALA A 108 4.38 12.25 -12.03
CA ALA A 108 4.11 13.65 -11.71
C ALA A 108 2.69 14.06 -12.11
N LYS A 109 2.22 13.64 -13.29
CA LYS A 109 0.85 13.87 -13.75
C LYS A 109 -0.19 13.19 -12.85
N ALA A 110 0.13 12.02 -12.31
CA ALA A 110 -0.74 11.32 -11.38
C ALA A 110 -0.90 12.09 -10.05
N LEU A 111 0.21 12.61 -9.51
CA LEU A 111 0.19 13.41 -8.29
C LEU A 111 -0.58 14.72 -8.47
N ASP A 112 -0.41 15.41 -9.61
CA ASP A 112 -1.19 16.61 -9.96
C ASP A 112 -2.70 16.30 -10.01
N ALA A 113 -3.09 15.24 -10.74
CA ALA A 113 -4.50 14.83 -10.79
C ALA A 113 -5.05 14.46 -9.40
N PHE A 114 -4.25 13.82 -8.54
CA PHE A 114 -4.63 13.47 -7.17
C PHE A 114 -4.88 14.73 -6.33
N GLU A 115 -3.97 15.70 -6.38
CA GLU A 115 -4.08 16.96 -5.64
C GLU A 115 -5.27 17.79 -6.13
N ARG A 116 -5.44 17.94 -7.45
CA ARG A 116 -6.61 18.61 -8.03
C ARG A 116 -7.92 17.93 -7.63
N SER A 117 -7.97 16.60 -7.65
CA SER A 117 -9.13 15.83 -7.16
C SER A 117 -9.45 16.14 -5.70
N THR A 118 -8.41 16.21 -4.85
CA THR A 118 -8.54 16.54 -3.42
C THR A 118 -9.19 17.90 -3.21
N ASN A 119 -8.66 18.91 -3.90
CA ASN A 119 -9.09 20.30 -3.75
C ASN A 119 -10.50 20.54 -4.30
N LEU A 120 -10.80 20.03 -5.50
CA LEU A 120 -12.11 20.18 -6.13
C LEU A 120 -13.21 19.40 -5.41
N GLY A 121 -12.86 18.25 -4.84
CA GLY A 121 -13.80 17.38 -4.12
C GLY A 121 -13.97 17.72 -2.64
N GLY A 122 -13.10 18.56 -2.07
CA GLY A 122 -13.05 18.78 -0.63
C GLY A 122 -12.80 17.48 0.14
N LEU A 123 -11.95 16.61 -0.40
CA LEU A 123 -11.75 15.25 0.13
C LEU A 123 -10.95 15.28 1.44
N ASN A 124 -11.33 14.41 2.39
CA ASN A 124 -10.63 14.27 3.67
C ASN A 124 -9.32 13.49 3.50
N ARG A 125 -8.31 14.15 2.92
CA ARG A 125 -6.93 13.65 2.80
C ARG A 125 -5.97 14.83 2.69
N GLU A 126 -5.32 15.17 3.79
CA GLU A 126 -4.35 16.26 3.81
C GLU A 126 -2.97 15.71 3.46
N ARG A 127 -2.29 16.32 2.47
CA ARG A 127 -0.88 16.04 2.23
C ARG A 127 -0.03 16.69 3.31
N VAL A 128 0.90 15.94 3.88
CA VAL A 128 1.90 16.42 4.84
C VAL A 128 3.28 15.86 4.49
N ASP A 129 4.32 16.59 4.87
CA ASP A 129 5.72 16.15 4.71
C ASP A 129 6.37 16.03 6.09
N ILE A 130 6.79 14.82 6.45
CA ILE A 130 7.40 14.52 7.75
C ILE A 130 8.92 14.53 7.58
N ALA A 131 9.63 15.28 8.42
CA ALA A 131 11.09 15.34 8.34
C ALA A 131 11.72 13.98 8.69
N LEU A 132 12.69 13.55 7.88
CA LEU A 132 13.57 12.42 8.17
C LEU A 132 15.00 12.93 8.43
N SER A 133 15.90 12.03 8.84
CA SER A 133 17.34 12.35 8.94
C SER A 133 17.94 12.78 7.60
N SER A 134 17.37 12.28 6.49
CA SER A 134 17.64 12.71 5.12
C SER A 134 16.33 12.85 4.36
N GLY A 135 16.04 14.04 3.82
CA GLY A 135 14.83 14.32 3.04
C GLY A 135 13.56 14.35 3.89
N THR A 136 12.43 14.05 3.26
CA THR A 136 11.11 13.98 3.90
C THR A 136 10.42 12.65 3.60
N MET A 137 9.47 12.28 4.45
CA MET A 137 8.50 11.21 4.25
C MET A 137 7.14 11.85 3.94
N PRO A 138 6.76 11.98 2.66
CA PRO A 138 5.43 12.45 2.27
C PRO A 138 4.37 11.50 2.78
N ALA A 139 3.25 12.06 3.23
CA ALA A 139 2.15 11.29 3.79
C ALA A 139 0.79 11.92 3.47
N LEU A 140 -0.26 11.10 3.56
CA LEU A 140 -1.65 11.54 3.51
C LEU A 140 -2.29 11.33 4.88
N TYR A 141 -2.78 12.40 5.49
CA TYR A 141 -3.48 12.40 6.76
C TYR A 141 -4.99 12.47 6.54
N THR A 142 -5.70 11.39 6.87
CA THR A 142 -7.16 11.30 6.85
C THR A 142 -7.66 11.47 8.29
N ARG A 143 -8.51 12.47 8.54
CA ARG A 143 -9.02 12.76 9.88
C ARG A 143 -10.19 11.84 10.24
N ALA A 144 -10.24 11.42 11.50
CA ALA A 144 -11.46 10.88 12.10
C ALA A 144 -12.64 11.86 12.01
N ALA A 145 -13.86 11.33 12.00
CA ALA A 145 -15.06 12.16 12.03
C ALA A 145 -15.36 12.68 13.44
N GLY A 146 -15.71 13.97 13.54
CA GLY A 146 -16.10 14.64 14.79
C GLY A 146 -14.95 15.38 15.48
N ASP A 147 -15.25 16.02 16.61
CA ASP A 147 -14.26 16.74 17.42
C ASP A 147 -13.37 15.75 18.19
N GLY A 148 -12.08 16.06 18.32
CA GLY A 148 -11.10 15.19 18.99
C GLY A 148 -9.88 15.94 19.51
N PRO A 149 -9.13 15.28 20.40
CA PRO A 149 -8.12 14.34 19.94
C PRO A 149 -8.66 12.93 19.67
N HIS A 150 -8.26 12.35 18.53
CA HIS A 150 -8.67 11.01 18.08
C HIS A 150 -7.51 10.01 18.09
N PRO A 151 -7.77 8.70 18.26
CA PRO A 151 -6.80 7.68 17.89
C PRO A 151 -6.34 7.83 16.45
N VAL A 152 -5.14 7.33 16.15
CA VAL A 152 -4.59 7.39 14.80
C VAL A 152 -3.83 6.11 14.47
N VAL A 153 -3.91 5.67 13.22
CA VAL A 153 -3.13 4.54 12.71
C VAL A 153 -2.12 5.03 11.67
N VAL A 154 -0.84 4.73 11.87
CA VAL A 154 0.18 4.85 10.82
C VAL A 154 0.03 3.68 9.86
N TYR A 155 -0.11 3.95 8.56
CA TYR A 155 -0.29 2.94 7.53
C TYR A 155 0.85 3.01 6.51
N CYS A 156 1.67 1.95 6.42
CA CYS A 156 2.85 1.92 5.55
C CYS A 156 2.69 1.03 4.31
N ASN A 157 3.49 1.36 3.28
CA ASN A 157 3.47 0.70 1.98
C ASN A 157 4.10 -0.69 1.97
N GLY A 158 3.79 -1.43 0.91
CA GLY A 158 4.56 -2.59 0.48
C GLY A 158 5.78 -2.21 -0.38
N LEU A 159 6.24 -3.13 -1.22
CA LEU A 159 7.46 -2.97 -2.02
C LEU A 159 7.33 -1.95 -3.18
N ASP A 160 6.15 -1.85 -3.82
CA ASP A 160 5.99 -1.16 -5.11
C ASP A 160 4.83 -0.15 -5.14
N SER A 161 4.24 0.13 -3.98
CA SER A 161 3.11 1.05 -3.80
C SER A 161 3.54 2.48 -3.46
N CYS A 162 2.54 3.33 -3.20
CA CYS A 162 2.63 4.70 -2.71
C CYS A 162 1.41 5.00 -1.82
N LYS A 163 1.49 6.06 -1.01
CA LYS A 163 0.43 6.51 -0.09
C LYS A 163 -0.93 6.72 -0.77
N GLU A 164 -0.97 7.09 -2.06
CA GLU A 164 -2.21 7.20 -2.82
C GLU A 164 -2.89 5.83 -2.95
N LEU A 165 -2.14 4.75 -3.23
CA LEU A 165 -2.67 3.38 -3.24
C LEU A 165 -3.11 2.91 -1.84
N LEU A 166 -2.41 3.33 -0.79
CA LEU A 166 -2.86 3.08 0.59
C LEU A 166 -4.21 3.75 0.87
N TYR A 167 -4.35 5.00 0.44
CA TYR A 167 -5.61 5.73 0.54
C TYR A 167 -6.73 5.01 -0.20
N TRP A 168 -6.47 4.55 -1.42
CA TRP A 168 -7.47 3.85 -2.22
C TRP A 168 -7.82 2.43 -1.77
N SER A 169 -7.08 1.83 -0.84
CA SER A 169 -7.53 0.59 -0.16
C SER A 169 -8.82 0.80 0.65
N ARG A 170 -9.24 2.05 0.84
CA ARG A 170 -10.39 2.50 1.62
C ARG A 170 -10.27 2.28 3.13
N LEU A 171 -9.13 1.78 3.60
CA LEU A 171 -8.86 1.63 5.03
C LEU A 171 -8.90 2.97 5.77
N PRO A 172 -8.35 4.08 5.25
CA PRO A 172 -8.47 5.38 5.93
C PRO A 172 -9.91 5.82 6.11
N GLU A 173 -10.78 5.67 5.10
CA GLU A 173 -12.21 6.00 5.24
C GLU A 173 -12.92 5.05 6.22
N ALA A 174 -12.58 3.76 6.20
CA ALA A 174 -13.13 2.77 7.12
C ALA A 174 -12.76 3.06 8.58
N LEU A 175 -11.53 3.51 8.83
CA LEU A 175 -11.05 3.95 10.15
C LEU A 175 -11.67 5.29 10.56
N ALA A 176 -11.77 6.25 9.65
CA ALA A 176 -12.35 7.57 9.94
C ALA A 176 -13.81 7.46 10.40
N ARG A 177 -14.59 6.55 9.78
CA ARG A 177 -15.97 6.23 10.21
C ARG A 177 -16.05 5.64 11.61
N ARG A 178 -14.99 4.97 12.07
CA ARG A 178 -14.86 4.40 13.42
C ARG A 178 -14.23 5.39 14.41
N GLY A 179 -14.05 6.65 14.02
CA GLY A 179 -13.45 7.69 14.87
C GLY A 179 -11.93 7.57 15.00
N ILE A 180 -11.25 6.99 14.00
CA ILE A 180 -9.79 6.79 14.01
C ILE A 180 -9.18 7.49 12.80
N SER A 181 -8.24 8.39 13.03
CA SER A 181 -7.47 9.05 11.97
C SER A 181 -6.47 8.07 11.34
N THR A 182 -5.98 8.36 10.15
CA THR A 182 -4.97 7.52 9.47
C THR A 182 -3.90 8.38 8.84
N LEU A 183 -2.64 7.95 8.97
CA LEU A 183 -1.49 8.56 8.31
C LEU A 183 -0.87 7.55 7.35
N CYS A 184 -1.20 7.65 6.07
CA CYS A 184 -0.61 6.83 5.00
C CYS A 184 0.77 7.41 4.64
N VAL A 185 1.85 6.64 4.82
CA VAL A 185 3.23 7.14 4.65
C VAL A 185 3.93 6.54 3.44
N ASP A 186 4.64 7.37 2.68
CA ASP A 186 5.67 6.91 1.74
C ASP A 186 6.99 6.72 2.50
N GLN A 187 7.13 5.64 3.27
CA GLN A 187 8.37 5.37 3.99
C GLN A 187 9.58 5.20 3.03
N PRO A 188 10.84 5.31 3.52
CA PRO A 188 12.04 5.02 2.72
C PRO A 188 11.90 3.74 1.90
N GLY A 189 12.22 3.82 0.60
CA GLY A 189 12.01 2.73 -0.35
C GLY A 189 10.63 2.65 -1.02
N SER A 190 9.72 3.59 -0.77
CA SER A 190 8.39 3.61 -1.40
C SER A 190 7.98 5.00 -1.90
N GLY A 191 6.93 5.05 -2.75
CA GLY A 191 6.30 6.28 -3.22
C GLY A 191 7.25 7.40 -3.63
N GLU A 192 6.95 8.63 -3.21
CA GLU A 192 7.75 9.82 -3.52
C GLU A 192 9.14 9.80 -2.88
N THR A 193 9.26 9.21 -1.70
CA THR A 193 10.53 9.07 -0.97
C THR A 193 11.56 8.31 -1.78
N LEU A 194 11.15 7.24 -2.48
CA LEU A 194 12.03 6.55 -3.43
C LEU A 194 12.05 7.21 -4.81
N ARG A 195 10.88 7.54 -5.39
CA ARG A 195 10.73 7.97 -6.79
C ARG A 195 11.31 9.35 -7.06
N LEU A 196 11.17 10.28 -6.12
CA LEU A 196 11.57 11.68 -6.29
C LEU A 196 12.83 12.03 -5.50
N GLN A 197 13.03 11.42 -4.33
CA GLN A 197 14.17 11.71 -3.46
C GLN A 197 15.28 10.64 -3.52
N GLY A 198 14.99 9.45 -4.07
CA GLY A 198 15.99 8.38 -4.21
C GLY A 198 16.40 7.73 -2.89
N LEU A 199 15.58 7.87 -1.83
CA LEU A 199 15.87 7.30 -0.52
C LEU A 199 15.50 5.80 -0.51
N PRO A 200 16.48 4.90 -0.33
CA PRO A 200 16.24 3.46 -0.38
C PRO A 200 15.51 2.95 0.87
N VAL A 201 15.06 1.70 0.82
CA VAL A 201 14.49 0.98 1.97
C VAL A 201 15.41 1.08 3.18
N ASP A 202 14.84 1.48 4.32
CA ASP A 202 15.43 1.25 5.63
C ASP A 202 14.85 -0.05 6.21
N PRO A 203 15.66 -1.11 6.40
CA PRO A 203 15.18 -2.37 6.99
C PRO A 203 14.79 -2.22 8.46
N HIS A 204 15.22 -1.15 9.14
CA HIS A 204 14.92 -0.85 10.52
C HIS A 204 13.74 0.12 10.63
N SER A 205 12.52 -0.39 10.42
CA SER A 205 11.32 0.43 10.30
C SER A 205 11.02 1.32 11.50
N GLU A 206 11.51 0.98 12.68
CA GLU A 206 11.43 1.81 13.87
C GLU A 206 12.01 3.22 13.65
N HIS A 207 13.02 3.40 12.79
CA HIS A 207 13.63 4.71 12.55
C HIS A 207 12.65 5.71 11.93
N TRP A 208 12.02 5.36 10.81
CA TRP A 208 11.05 6.25 10.15
C TRP A 208 9.68 6.20 10.82
N ALA A 209 9.31 5.09 11.47
CA ALA A 209 8.07 5.02 12.23
C ALA A 209 8.10 5.96 13.45
N SER A 210 9.25 6.07 14.13
CA SER A 210 9.44 7.03 15.22
C SER A 210 9.22 8.48 14.74
N ALA A 211 9.72 8.84 13.54
CA ALA A 211 9.49 10.17 12.97
C ALA A 211 8.00 10.44 12.65
N ALA A 212 7.26 9.41 12.20
CA ALA A 212 5.80 9.53 12.03
C ALA A 212 5.09 9.76 13.37
N VAL A 213 5.49 9.03 14.42
CA VAL A 213 4.94 9.20 15.76
C VAL A 213 5.28 10.59 16.32
N ASP A 214 6.53 11.05 16.19
CA ASP A 214 6.97 12.38 16.63
C ASP A 214 6.11 13.48 16.00
N TRP A 215 5.84 13.38 14.69
CA TRP A 215 4.97 14.33 14.00
C TRP A 215 3.52 14.28 14.53
N LEU A 216 2.95 13.08 14.67
CA LEU A 216 1.60 12.89 15.22
C LEU A 216 1.45 13.48 16.62
N GLU A 217 2.49 13.36 17.45
CA GLU A 217 2.53 13.88 18.80
C GLU A 217 2.54 15.41 18.91
N THR A 218 2.86 16.12 17.82
CA THR A 218 2.74 17.58 17.73
C THR A 218 1.31 18.06 17.48
N ARG A 219 0.40 17.15 17.11
CA ARG A 219 -0.95 17.52 16.69
C ARG A 219 -1.93 17.56 17.85
N ALA A 220 -2.75 18.60 17.88
CA ALA A 220 -3.80 18.76 18.90
C ALA A 220 -5.02 17.85 18.65
N ASP A 221 -5.24 17.41 17.41
CA ASP A 221 -6.34 16.53 17.01
C ASP A 221 -5.99 15.02 17.13
N VAL A 222 -4.83 14.68 17.70
CA VAL A 222 -4.35 13.30 17.90
C VAL A 222 -4.25 12.96 19.39
N ASP A 223 -4.79 11.80 19.77
CA ASP A 223 -4.55 11.20 21.08
C ASP A 223 -3.23 10.41 21.07
N ARG A 224 -2.23 10.99 21.72
CA ARG A 224 -0.86 10.47 21.78
C ARG A 224 -0.74 9.11 22.46
N THR A 225 -1.75 8.70 23.24
CA THR A 225 -1.76 7.41 23.93
C THR A 225 -2.40 6.29 23.11
N ARG A 226 -2.99 6.61 21.95
CA ARG A 226 -3.78 5.68 21.13
C ARG A 226 -3.31 5.72 19.67
N ILE A 227 -2.01 5.52 19.48
CA ILE A 227 -1.38 5.43 18.16
C ILE A 227 -1.20 3.96 17.78
N GLY A 228 -1.83 3.52 16.69
CA GLY A 228 -1.64 2.19 16.12
C GLY A 228 -0.74 2.20 14.88
N MET A 229 -0.37 1.00 14.42
CA MET A 229 0.34 0.85 13.14
C MET A 229 -0.14 -0.36 12.35
N THR A 230 -0.26 -0.18 11.04
CA THR A 230 -0.46 -1.28 10.11
C THR A 230 0.37 -1.14 8.84
N GLY A 231 0.55 -2.25 8.13
CA GLY A 231 1.30 -2.31 6.89
C GLY A 231 0.74 -3.38 5.96
N ILE A 232 0.79 -3.08 4.66
CA ILE A 232 0.32 -3.97 3.60
C ILE A 232 1.49 -4.62 2.86
N SER A 233 1.40 -5.91 2.55
CA SER A 233 2.44 -6.66 1.79
C SER A 233 3.80 -6.63 2.51
N LEU A 234 4.86 -6.01 1.94
CA LEU A 234 6.13 -5.80 2.64
C LEU A 234 5.98 -4.95 3.92
N GLY A 235 4.92 -4.15 4.03
CA GLY A 235 4.50 -3.52 5.28
C GLY A 235 4.19 -4.53 6.40
N GLY A 236 3.87 -5.78 6.05
CA GLY A 236 3.76 -6.93 6.96
C GLY A 236 5.09 -7.37 7.60
N HIS A 237 6.23 -6.87 7.11
CA HIS A 237 7.52 -6.93 7.79
C HIS A 237 7.75 -5.67 8.64
N PHE A 238 7.51 -4.50 8.05
CA PHE A 238 7.81 -3.22 8.68
C PHE A 238 6.96 -2.91 9.91
N ALA A 239 5.65 -3.19 9.87
CA ALA A 239 4.74 -2.85 10.98
C ALA A 239 5.03 -3.65 12.26
N PRO A 240 5.20 -4.99 12.25
CA PRO A 240 5.58 -5.72 13.46
C PRO A 240 6.92 -5.26 14.02
N ARG A 241 7.91 -4.99 13.16
CA ARG A 241 9.21 -4.51 13.61
C ARG A 241 9.11 -3.13 14.28
N ALA A 242 8.41 -2.17 13.67
CA ALA A 242 8.22 -0.86 14.27
C ALA A 242 7.47 -0.94 15.60
N VAL A 243 6.38 -1.72 15.69
CA VAL A 243 5.63 -1.92 16.94
C VAL A 243 6.48 -2.61 18.03
N ALA A 244 7.44 -3.47 17.65
CA ALA A 244 8.33 -4.15 18.59
C ALA A 244 9.41 -3.23 19.20
N PHE A 245 9.78 -2.14 18.53
CA PHE A 245 10.92 -1.30 18.91
C PHE A 245 10.57 0.17 19.19
N GLU A 246 9.43 0.67 18.74
CA GLU A 246 8.88 1.99 19.07
C GLU A 246 7.77 1.85 20.13
N PRO A 247 8.06 2.14 21.41
CA PRO A 247 7.17 1.83 22.53
C PRO A 247 5.87 2.65 22.57
N ARG A 248 5.74 3.70 21.76
CA ARG A 248 4.53 4.55 21.73
C ARG A 248 3.37 3.95 20.93
N PHE A 249 3.59 2.88 20.15
CA PHE A 249 2.49 2.18 19.50
C PHE A 249 1.67 1.37 20.51
N ALA A 250 0.35 1.59 20.50
CA ALA A 250 -0.63 0.99 21.41
C ALA A 250 -1.40 -0.20 20.80
N SER A 251 -1.32 -0.40 19.47
CA SER A 251 -1.93 -1.54 18.76
C SER A 251 -1.24 -1.75 17.41
N GLY A 252 -1.19 -2.98 16.93
CA GLY A 252 -0.64 -3.32 15.62
C GLY A 252 -1.52 -4.27 14.82
N ALA A 253 -1.41 -4.17 13.49
CA ALA A 253 -2.00 -5.15 12.58
C ALA A 253 -1.14 -5.33 11.32
N VAL A 254 -1.17 -6.49 10.68
CA VAL A 254 -0.61 -6.68 9.32
C VAL A 254 -1.67 -7.12 8.33
N TRP A 255 -1.56 -6.59 7.10
CA TRP A 255 -2.34 -7.03 5.95
C TRP A 255 -1.42 -7.75 4.96
N GLY A 256 -1.35 -9.08 5.08
CA GLY A 256 -0.36 -9.90 4.37
C GLY A 256 0.96 -9.98 5.12
N ALA A 257 1.03 -10.87 6.13
CA ALA A 257 2.25 -11.16 6.88
C ALA A 257 3.46 -11.52 6.01
N ASN A 258 4.58 -10.80 6.20
CA ASN A 258 5.84 -11.00 5.48
C ASN A 258 6.98 -11.18 6.49
N HIS A 259 7.04 -12.37 7.09
CA HIS A 259 7.88 -12.62 8.27
C HIS A 259 9.37 -12.61 7.97
N ASP A 260 9.77 -13.19 6.84
CA ASP A 260 11.17 -13.37 6.45
C ASP A 260 11.33 -12.94 4.99
N TRP A 261 11.55 -11.65 4.80
CA TRP A 261 11.71 -11.08 3.47
C TRP A 261 12.96 -11.63 2.80
N ALA A 262 14.05 -11.79 3.55
CA ALA A 262 15.30 -12.36 3.03
C ALA A 262 15.07 -13.76 2.44
N GLU A 263 14.35 -14.63 3.14
CA GLU A 263 14.01 -15.97 2.66
C GLU A 263 13.08 -15.93 1.42
N VAL A 264 12.11 -15.01 1.38
CA VAL A 264 11.25 -14.80 0.20
C VAL A 264 12.08 -14.54 -1.05
N GLN A 265 13.16 -13.77 -0.96
CA GLN A 265 14.03 -13.51 -2.11
C GLN A 265 14.75 -14.78 -2.59
N GLN A 266 15.20 -15.62 -1.66
CA GLN A 266 15.82 -16.90 -1.99
C GLN A 266 14.82 -17.87 -2.66
N LYS A 267 13.57 -17.88 -2.20
CA LYS A 267 12.47 -18.64 -2.82
C LYS A 267 12.20 -18.17 -4.25
N ARG A 268 12.18 -16.86 -4.48
CA ARG A 268 11.99 -16.29 -5.83
C ARG A 268 13.10 -16.61 -6.81
N LEU A 269 14.36 -16.70 -6.36
CA LEU A 269 15.47 -17.19 -7.20
C LEU A 269 15.23 -18.63 -7.70
N ARG A 270 14.55 -19.45 -6.89
CA ARG A 270 14.12 -20.81 -7.26
C ARG A 270 12.77 -20.85 -7.98
N ARG A 271 12.24 -19.69 -8.38
CA ARG A 271 10.94 -19.52 -9.07
C ARG A 271 9.75 -19.98 -8.23
N GLU A 272 9.85 -19.87 -6.90
CA GLU A 272 8.74 -20.07 -5.98
C GLU A 272 8.02 -18.72 -5.75
N GLY A 273 6.69 -18.73 -5.85
CA GLY A 273 5.84 -17.55 -5.68
C GLY A 273 5.79 -16.62 -6.90
N GLU A 274 4.71 -15.85 -6.99
CA GLU A 274 4.46 -14.89 -8.05
C GLU A 274 5.13 -13.53 -7.77
N ASN A 275 5.61 -12.84 -8.81
CA ASN A 275 6.14 -11.49 -8.69
C ASN A 275 5.01 -10.44 -8.62
N PRO A 276 5.20 -9.32 -7.90
CA PRO A 276 4.20 -8.25 -7.84
C PRO A 276 4.26 -7.28 -9.03
N VAL A 277 5.42 -7.19 -9.72
CA VAL A 277 5.66 -6.32 -10.88
C VAL A 277 6.50 -7.05 -11.94
N PRO A 278 6.44 -6.66 -13.23
CA PRO A 278 7.14 -7.35 -14.32
C PRO A 278 8.66 -7.37 -14.17
N HIS A 279 9.23 -6.25 -13.74
CA HIS A 279 10.66 -5.97 -13.66
C HIS A 279 11.21 -6.20 -12.24
N TYR A 280 10.74 -7.26 -11.57
CA TYR A 280 10.92 -7.50 -10.13
C TYR A 280 12.36 -7.29 -9.62
N TRP A 281 13.35 -7.97 -10.22
CA TRP A 281 14.74 -7.90 -9.76
C TRP A 281 15.32 -6.49 -9.91
N ALA A 282 15.01 -5.79 -11.00
CA ALA A 282 15.40 -4.40 -11.18
C ALA A 282 14.72 -3.48 -10.16
N HIS A 283 13.46 -3.75 -9.82
CA HIS A 283 12.72 -3.00 -8.81
C HIS A 283 13.31 -3.15 -7.41
N VAL A 284 13.57 -4.39 -6.95
CA VAL A 284 14.13 -4.61 -5.60
C VAL A 284 15.54 -4.06 -5.48
N MET A 285 16.39 -4.18 -6.51
CA MET A 285 17.71 -3.55 -6.49
C MET A 285 17.60 -2.03 -6.36
N TRP A 286 16.70 -1.40 -7.12
CA TRP A 286 16.46 0.03 -7.00
C TRP A 286 15.93 0.43 -5.63
N ALA A 287 14.88 -0.24 -5.15
CA ALA A 287 14.23 0.08 -3.88
C ALA A 287 15.20 0.00 -2.70
N PHE A 288 16.15 -0.94 -2.73
CA PHE A 288 17.17 -1.12 -1.69
C PHE A 288 18.47 -0.35 -1.98
N GLY A 289 18.55 0.40 -3.08
CA GLY A 289 19.75 1.14 -3.48
C GLY A 289 20.95 0.25 -3.79
N ALA A 290 20.72 -1.00 -4.18
CA ALA A 290 21.74 -1.97 -4.54
C ALA A 290 22.15 -1.83 -6.01
N GLN A 291 23.43 -2.09 -6.30
CA GLN A 291 23.99 -2.04 -7.65
C GLN A 291 23.84 -3.38 -8.40
N ASP A 292 23.75 -4.48 -7.64
CA ASP A 292 23.64 -5.83 -8.13
C ASP A 292 22.86 -6.70 -7.13
N ILE A 293 22.63 -7.96 -7.52
CA ILE A 293 21.82 -8.91 -6.74
C ILE A 293 22.50 -9.33 -5.42
N ASP A 294 23.83 -9.39 -5.39
CA ASP A 294 24.58 -9.79 -4.20
C ASP A 294 24.52 -8.68 -3.14
N GLU A 295 24.68 -7.43 -3.56
CA GLU A 295 24.48 -6.26 -2.70
C GLU A 295 23.04 -6.15 -2.22
N PHE A 296 22.07 -6.44 -3.08
CA PHE A 296 20.66 -6.50 -2.67
C PHE A 296 20.45 -7.54 -1.56
N HIS A 297 20.98 -8.75 -1.73
CA HIS A 297 20.88 -9.80 -0.71
C HIS A 297 21.53 -9.39 0.61
N ARG A 298 22.75 -8.83 0.58
CA ARG A 298 23.42 -8.30 1.78
C ARG A 298 22.57 -7.24 2.50
N ARG A 299 21.96 -6.31 1.77
CA ARG A 299 21.12 -5.25 2.35
C ARG A 299 19.82 -5.76 2.94
N SER A 300 19.26 -6.82 2.36
CA SER A 300 17.99 -7.42 2.80
C SER A 300 18.19 -8.52 3.85
N GLU A 301 19.42 -8.94 4.15
CA GLU A 301 19.74 -10.09 5.02
C GLU A 301 19.12 -9.96 6.41
N ALA A 302 19.08 -8.75 6.97
CA ALA A 302 18.52 -8.47 8.29
C ALA A 302 16.98 -8.42 8.32
N MET A 303 16.30 -8.54 7.16
CA MET A 303 14.85 -8.45 7.08
C MET A 303 14.16 -9.77 7.40
N THR A 304 14.31 -10.20 8.65
CA THR A 304 13.56 -11.30 9.27
C THR A 304 12.97 -10.83 10.62
N LEU A 305 11.79 -11.35 10.96
CA LEU A 305 11.10 -11.06 12.22
C LEU A 305 11.40 -12.09 13.32
N ASP A 306 12.27 -13.06 13.06
CA ASP A 306 12.81 -13.94 14.08
C ASP A 306 13.49 -13.14 15.18
N GLY A 307 13.10 -13.39 16.44
CA GLY A 307 13.63 -12.64 17.57
C GLY A 307 13.07 -11.21 17.69
N VAL A 308 12.09 -10.82 16.86
CA VAL A 308 11.41 -9.52 16.93
C VAL A 308 10.01 -9.66 17.51
N MET A 309 9.21 -10.59 16.99
CA MET A 309 7.77 -10.70 17.32
C MET A 309 7.48 -10.88 18.82
N HIS A 310 8.35 -11.56 19.57
CA HIS A 310 8.19 -11.77 21.01
C HIS A 310 8.32 -10.50 21.86
N ARG A 311 8.76 -9.39 21.26
CA ARG A 311 8.88 -8.08 21.93
C ARG A 311 7.58 -7.28 21.89
N ILE A 312 6.65 -7.65 21.00
CA ILE A 312 5.37 -6.97 20.84
C ILE A 312 4.50 -7.30 22.06
N THR A 313 4.28 -6.31 22.93
CA THR A 313 3.49 -6.48 24.17
C THR A 313 2.06 -5.97 24.03
N VAL A 314 1.78 -5.14 23.03
CA VAL A 314 0.44 -4.58 22.76
C VAL A 314 -0.44 -5.55 21.97
N PRO A 315 -1.77 -5.31 21.85
CA PRO A 315 -2.62 -6.07 20.94
C PRO A 315 -2.02 -6.11 19.52
N PHE A 316 -1.96 -7.28 18.92
CA PHE A 316 -1.43 -7.44 17.57
C PHE A 316 -2.22 -8.44 16.72
N LEU A 317 -2.70 -7.98 15.57
CA LEU A 317 -3.45 -8.78 14.60
C LEU A 317 -2.59 -9.18 13.40
N ILE A 318 -2.65 -10.45 13.00
CA ILE A 318 -2.13 -10.93 11.73
C ILE A 318 -3.29 -11.30 10.82
N THR A 319 -3.35 -10.67 9.64
CA THR A 319 -4.27 -11.08 8.58
C THR A 319 -3.52 -11.57 7.34
N HIS A 320 -4.04 -12.63 6.71
CA HIS A 320 -3.41 -13.24 5.54
C HIS A 320 -4.44 -14.03 4.69
N GLY A 321 -4.23 -14.11 3.39
CA GLY A 321 -5.08 -14.91 2.49
C GLY A 321 -4.60 -16.36 2.41
N GLU A 322 -5.50 -17.34 2.44
CA GLU A 322 -5.11 -18.76 2.43
C GLU A 322 -4.43 -19.20 1.12
N LYS A 323 -4.57 -18.41 0.04
CA LYS A 323 -3.99 -18.68 -1.28
C LYS A 323 -3.10 -17.53 -1.77
N ASP A 324 -2.47 -16.79 -0.86
CA ASP A 324 -1.52 -15.76 -1.23
C ASP A 324 -0.40 -16.36 -2.11
N ARG A 325 -0.38 -15.97 -3.38
CA ARG A 325 0.56 -16.47 -4.38
C ARG A 325 1.94 -15.81 -4.30
N GLN A 326 2.07 -14.69 -3.58
CA GLN A 326 3.33 -13.96 -3.48
C GLN A 326 4.09 -14.26 -2.21
N ILE A 327 3.37 -14.41 -1.10
CA ILE A 327 3.91 -14.64 0.24
C ILE A 327 3.22 -15.87 0.81
N ALA A 328 4.00 -16.88 1.20
CA ALA A 328 3.44 -18.14 1.68
C ALA A 328 2.70 -17.98 3.02
N LEU A 329 1.57 -18.68 3.16
CA LEU A 329 0.74 -18.71 4.37
C LEU A 329 1.52 -19.05 5.66
N ASP A 330 2.56 -19.88 5.55
CA ASP A 330 3.41 -20.26 6.69
C ASP A 330 4.06 -19.06 7.38
N TYR A 331 4.29 -17.94 6.68
CA TYR A 331 4.80 -16.72 7.29
C TYR A 331 3.79 -16.07 8.25
N ALA A 332 2.49 -16.19 7.98
CA ALA A 332 1.45 -15.74 8.89
C ALA A 332 1.45 -16.60 10.17
N HIS A 333 1.53 -17.92 10.02
CA HIS A 333 1.62 -18.85 11.14
C HIS A 333 2.89 -18.66 11.98
N ARG A 334 4.05 -18.46 11.33
CA ARG A 334 5.32 -18.18 12.02
C ARG A 334 5.27 -16.86 12.78
N SER A 335 4.74 -15.80 12.17
CA SER A 335 4.54 -14.51 12.84
C SER A 335 3.66 -14.66 14.07
N PHE A 336 2.52 -15.36 13.93
CA PHE A 336 1.58 -15.56 15.03
C PHE A 336 2.15 -16.40 16.16
N GLY A 337 2.84 -17.50 15.82
CA GLY A 337 3.48 -18.37 16.80
C GLY A 337 4.56 -17.68 17.65
N GLN A 338 5.14 -16.58 17.17
CA GLN A 338 6.13 -15.81 17.90
C GLN A 338 5.57 -14.60 18.66
N LEU A 339 4.27 -14.30 18.59
CA LEU A 339 3.61 -13.24 19.37
C LEU A 339 3.37 -13.65 20.84
N THR A 340 4.40 -14.16 21.51
CA THR A 340 4.28 -14.77 22.85
C THR A 340 4.07 -13.76 23.98
N ALA A 341 4.41 -12.49 23.77
CA ALA A 341 4.25 -11.43 24.76
C ALA A 341 3.06 -10.49 24.49
N SER A 342 2.35 -10.67 23.37
CA SER A 342 1.26 -9.77 22.98
C SER A 342 0.10 -9.88 23.97
N ALA A 343 -0.43 -8.73 24.40
CA ALA A 343 -1.61 -8.69 25.27
C ALA A 343 -2.87 -9.31 24.63
N ARG A 344 -2.94 -9.29 23.29
CA ARG A 344 -4.03 -9.88 22.52
C ARG A 344 -3.50 -10.27 21.13
N PRO A 345 -2.90 -11.46 20.97
CA PRO A 345 -2.50 -11.95 19.66
C PRO A 345 -3.73 -12.50 18.92
N GLU A 346 -3.92 -12.10 17.67
CA GLU A 346 -5.01 -12.63 16.83
C GLU A 346 -4.50 -13.00 15.44
N LEU A 347 -5.03 -14.09 14.86
CA LEU A 347 -4.76 -14.54 13.50
C LEU A 347 -6.06 -14.70 12.74
N LYS A 348 -6.23 -13.93 11.66
CA LYS A 348 -7.33 -14.09 10.71
C LYS A 348 -6.79 -14.55 9.36
N ILE A 349 -7.06 -15.80 9.03
CA ILE A 349 -6.89 -16.31 7.67
C ILE A 349 -8.19 -16.10 6.90
N PHE A 350 -8.09 -15.41 5.76
CA PHE A 350 -9.20 -15.25 4.82
C PHE A 350 -9.29 -16.49 3.93
N THR A 351 -10.49 -17.06 3.89
CA THR A 351 -10.75 -18.29 3.16
C THR A 351 -11.73 -18.06 2.02
N SER A 352 -11.93 -19.08 1.19
CA SER A 352 -12.93 -19.05 0.13
C SER A 352 -14.34 -18.68 0.59
N ARG A 353 -14.67 -18.85 1.89
CA ARG A 353 -15.97 -18.47 2.49
C ARG A 353 -16.20 -16.97 2.43
N GLU A 354 -15.20 -16.17 2.80
CA GLU A 354 -15.28 -14.72 2.76
C GLU A 354 -14.85 -14.20 1.38
N GLY A 355 -13.68 -14.63 0.89
CA GLY A 355 -12.93 -13.93 -0.16
C GLY A 355 -11.76 -13.15 0.45
N GLY A 356 -10.95 -12.50 -0.39
CA GLY A 356 -9.71 -11.86 0.07
C GLY A 356 -8.59 -12.88 0.29
N ILE A 357 -8.62 -13.98 -0.46
CA ILE A 357 -7.70 -15.12 -0.28
C ILE A 357 -6.36 -14.91 -0.97
N GLU A 358 -6.29 -13.99 -1.91
CA GLU A 358 -5.07 -13.65 -2.66
C GLU A 358 -4.18 -12.71 -1.86
N HIS A 359 -3.01 -12.38 -2.42
CA HIS A 359 -2.08 -11.44 -1.83
C HIS A 359 -2.78 -10.15 -1.42
N VAL A 360 -2.73 -9.83 -0.12
CA VAL A 360 -3.36 -8.67 0.51
C VAL A 360 -4.84 -8.46 0.14
N GLY A 361 -5.56 -9.55 -0.15
CA GLY A 361 -6.96 -9.50 -0.56
C GLY A 361 -7.16 -8.76 -1.88
N ALA A 362 -6.20 -8.81 -2.82
CA ALA A 362 -6.36 -8.17 -4.13
C ALA A 362 -7.55 -8.69 -4.94
N ASP A 363 -8.08 -9.88 -4.61
CA ASP A 363 -9.35 -10.41 -5.15
C ASP A 363 -10.60 -9.80 -4.50
N ASN A 364 -10.49 -9.32 -3.26
CA ASN A 364 -11.55 -8.62 -2.51
C ASN A 364 -10.97 -7.96 -1.25
N MET A 365 -10.69 -6.66 -1.33
CA MET A 365 -10.02 -5.93 -0.24
C MET A 365 -10.96 -5.63 0.93
N ALA A 366 -12.27 -5.67 0.70
CA ALA A 366 -13.26 -5.24 1.68
C ALA A 366 -13.19 -6.04 2.99
N PHE A 367 -13.00 -7.37 2.92
CA PHE A 367 -12.92 -8.21 4.11
C PHE A 367 -11.69 -7.93 4.96
N GLY A 368 -10.52 -7.78 4.32
CA GLY A 368 -9.27 -7.37 4.99
C GLY A 368 -9.43 -6.00 5.65
N ARG A 369 -9.87 -5.02 4.86
CA ARG A 369 -10.10 -3.64 5.30
C ARG A 369 -11.01 -3.56 6.52
N ASP A 370 -12.20 -4.15 6.43
CA ASP A 370 -13.21 -3.97 7.47
C ASP A 370 -12.81 -4.69 8.77
N TYR A 371 -12.20 -5.88 8.67
CA TYR A 371 -11.68 -6.61 9.83
C TYR A 371 -10.55 -5.84 10.54
N ILE A 372 -9.61 -5.27 9.80
CA ILE A 372 -8.52 -4.47 10.36
C ILE A 372 -9.07 -3.17 10.98
N ALA A 373 -10.06 -2.54 10.34
CA ALA A 373 -10.68 -1.34 10.88
C ALA A 373 -11.43 -1.62 12.20
N ASP A 374 -12.15 -2.75 12.29
CA ASP A 374 -12.81 -3.20 13.52
C ASP A 374 -11.79 -3.52 14.62
N TRP A 375 -10.69 -4.18 14.27
CA TRP A 375 -9.60 -4.46 15.20
C TRP A 375 -9.04 -3.18 15.85
N PHE A 376 -8.77 -2.14 15.05
CA PHE A 376 -8.29 -0.88 15.60
C PHE A 376 -9.37 -0.14 16.39
N ALA A 377 -10.65 -0.25 16.02
CA ALA A 377 -11.73 0.28 16.85
C ALA A 377 -11.78 -0.39 18.21
N ASP A 378 -11.67 -1.71 18.28
CA ASP A 378 -11.65 -2.44 19.55
C ASP A 378 -10.44 -2.09 20.42
N THR A 379 -9.26 -1.99 19.81
CA THR A 379 -7.98 -1.87 20.54
C THR A 379 -7.56 -0.44 20.85
N LEU A 380 -8.07 0.54 20.09
CA LEU A 380 -7.80 1.97 20.30
C LEU A 380 -9.03 2.75 20.79
N GLY A 381 -10.14 2.06 21.12
CA GLY A 381 -11.36 2.70 21.63
C GLY A 381 -12.05 3.59 20.60
N GLY A 382 -12.12 3.12 19.35
CA GLY A 382 -12.99 3.64 18.30
C GLY A 382 -14.45 3.19 18.48
N ARG A 383 -15.26 3.36 17.44
CA ARG A 383 -16.69 3.00 17.43
C ARG A 383 -16.98 1.97 16.34
N VAL A 384 -17.77 0.96 16.68
CA VAL A 384 -18.26 -0.07 15.72
C VAL A 384 -19.77 0.01 15.46
N ALA A 385 -20.49 0.90 16.17
CA ALA A 385 -21.91 1.18 16.03
C ALA A 385 -22.21 2.67 16.28
#